data_AF-A0A918EKB7-F1
#
_entry.id   AF-A0A918EKB7-F1
#
_cell.length_a   1.000
_cell.length_b   1.000
_cell.length_c   1.000
_cell.angle_alpha   90.00
_cell.angle_beta   90.00
_cell.angle_gamma   90.00
#
_symmetry.space_group_name_H-M   'P 1'
#
loop_
_entity.id
_entity.type
_entity.pdbx_description
1 polymer ?
#
loop_
_entity_poly.entity_id
_entity_poly.type
_entity_poly.pdbx_seq_one_letter_code
_entity_poly.pdbx_strand_id
1 'polypeptide(L)'
;MSAAELRILLEAVAELRILLEAVREAIAIPYAATVGDAEERARVLTNRAMYAEIVLGPVLDHGEDPGWSADYLRGRLAEHPATGYRHWGTASTRAGQQNGSAS
;
A
#
# COMPACT_ATOMS: atom_id res chain seq x y z
N MET A 1 -36.66 7.22 6.41
CA MET A 1 -35.55 7.04 5.46
C MET A 1 -36.11 6.78 4.07
N SER A 2 -35.86 7.68 3.13
CA SER A 2 -36.28 7.61 1.74
C SER A 2 -35.27 6.83 0.89
N ALA A 3 -35.66 6.46 -0.33
CA ALA A 3 -34.75 5.81 -1.28
C ALA A 3 -33.52 6.70 -1.62
N ALA A 4 -33.69 8.03 -1.63
CA ALA A 4 -32.60 8.97 -1.87
C ALA A 4 -31.58 8.98 -0.71
N GLU A 5 -32.07 9.00 0.54
CA GLU A 5 -31.21 8.93 1.73
C GLU A 5 -30.44 7.61 1.79
N LEU A 6 -31.08 6.50 1.40
CA LEU A 6 -30.43 5.18 1.35
C LEU A 6 -29.34 5.13 0.27
N ARG A 7 -29.54 5.78 -0.88
CA ARG A 7 -28.52 5.89 -1.93
C ARG A 7 -27.28 6.66 -1.46
N ILE A 8 -27.49 7.80 -0.82
CA ILE A 8 -26.40 8.65 -0.29
C ILE A 8 -25.58 7.87 0.73
N LEU A 9 -26.23 7.12 1.62
CA LEU A 9 -25.54 6.33 2.63
C LEU A 9 -24.72 5.18 2.02
N LEU A 10 -25.26 4.50 1.01
CA LEU A 10 -24.51 3.45 0.29
C LEU A 10 -23.29 4.00 -0.45
N GLU A 11 -23.40 5.19 -1.03
CA GLU A 11 -22.29 5.88 -1.70
C GLU A 11 -21.19 6.24 -0.69
N ALA A 12 -21.54 6.86 0.44
CA ALA A 12 -20.58 7.18 1.50
C ALA A 12 -19.87 5.93 2.06
N VAL A 13 -20.59 4.82 2.23
CA VAL A 13 -20.00 3.54 2.67
C VAL A 13 -19.05 2.96 1.62
N ALA A 14 -19.38 3.09 0.33
CA ALA A 14 -18.51 2.65 -0.76
C ALA A 14 -17.20 3.47 -0.77
N GLU A 15 -17.28 4.80 -0.64
CA GLU A 15 -16.11 5.67 -0.59
C GLU A 15 -15.22 5.36 0.63
N LEU A 16 -15.82 5.14 1.80
CA LEU A 16 -15.05 4.73 2.99
C LEU A 16 -14.34 3.39 2.78
N ARG A 17 -15.00 2.43 2.13
CA ARG A 17 -14.36 1.15 1.78
C ARG A 17 -13.18 1.34 0.84
N ILE A 18 -13.30 2.22 -0.16
CA ILE A 18 -12.23 2.53 -1.10
C ILE A 18 -11.03 3.15 -0.37
N LEU A 19 -11.27 4.06 0.57
CA LEU A 19 -10.21 4.62 1.42
C LEU A 19 -9.52 3.55 2.27
N LEU A 20 -10.29 2.66 2.91
CA LEU A 20 -9.73 1.55 3.70
C LEU A 20 -8.89 0.59 2.85
N GLU A 21 -9.28 0.36 1.59
CA GLU A 21 -8.48 -0.41 0.64
C GLU A 21 -7.15 0.29 0.31
N ALA A 22 -7.16 1.60 0.06
CA ALA A 22 -5.94 2.36 -0.19
C ALA A 22 -5.02 2.40 1.05
N VAL A 23 -5.57 2.53 2.26
CA VAL A 23 -4.81 2.42 3.52
C VAL A 23 -4.20 1.02 3.66
N ARG A 24 -4.95 -0.02 3.34
CA ARG A 24 -4.45 -1.40 3.33
C ARG A 24 -3.31 -1.56 2.31
N GLU A 25 -3.44 -1.01 1.11
CA GLU A 25 -2.37 -1.00 0.10
C GLU A 25 -1.10 -0.31 0.64
N ALA A 26 -1.23 0.75 1.43
CA ALA A 26 -0.10 1.45 2.03
C ALA A 26 0.70 0.56 3.01
N ILE A 27 0.00 -0.17 3.89
CA ILE A 27 0.63 -0.90 5.01
C ILE A 27 0.88 -2.39 4.74
N ALA A 28 0.11 -3.02 3.87
CA ALA A 28 0.18 -4.45 3.57
C ALA A 28 1.28 -4.76 2.53
N ILE A 29 2.49 -4.25 2.76
CA ILE A 29 3.64 -4.48 1.88
C ILE A 29 4.28 -5.86 2.14
N PRO A 30 4.90 -6.48 1.12
CA PRO A 30 5.51 -7.81 1.24
C PRO A 30 6.47 -7.95 2.43
N TYR A 31 6.55 -9.15 3.00
CA TYR A 31 7.52 -9.43 4.07
C TYR A 31 8.94 -9.49 3.53
N ALA A 32 9.90 -9.00 4.31
CA ALA A 32 11.32 -9.03 3.98
C ALA A 32 11.87 -10.46 4.00
N ALA A 33 12.79 -10.77 3.08
CA ALA A 33 13.43 -12.08 3.00
C ALA A 33 14.51 -12.31 4.07
N THR A 34 15.16 -11.24 4.53
CA THR A 34 16.25 -11.29 5.51
C THR A 34 16.19 -10.12 6.49
N VAL A 35 17.02 -10.16 7.55
CA VAL A 35 17.15 -9.05 8.51
C VAL A 35 17.59 -7.75 7.82
N GLY A 36 18.56 -7.81 6.90
CA GLY A 36 18.99 -6.63 6.14
C GLY A 36 17.87 -6.07 5.24
N ASP A 37 17.05 -6.95 4.65
CA ASP A 37 15.86 -6.54 3.89
C ASP A 37 14.76 -5.95 4.80
N ALA A 38 14.74 -6.30 6.10
CA ALA A 38 13.75 -5.82 7.05
C ALA A 38 13.93 -4.34 7.41
N GLU A 39 15.18 -3.86 7.47
CA GLU A 39 15.47 -2.44 7.68
C GLU A 39 14.97 -1.59 6.50
N GLU A 40 15.24 -2.03 5.28
CA GLU A 40 14.78 -1.31 4.08
C GLU A 40 13.26 -1.39 3.93
N ARG A 41 12.66 -2.56 4.20
CA ARG A 41 11.21 -2.69 4.30
C ARG A 41 10.62 -1.73 5.33
N ALA A 42 11.26 -1.58 6.50
CA ALA A 42 10.76 -0.68 7.54
C ALA A 42 10.78 0.77 7.08
N ARG A 43 11.82 1.21 6.36
CA ARG A 43 11.87 2.57 5.76
C ARG A 43 10.73 2.78 4.77
N VAL A 44 10.51 1.82 3.87
CA VAL A 44 9.41 1.87 2.89
C VAL A 44 8.05 1.90 3.59
N LEU A 45 7.85 1.06 4.61
CA LEU A 45 6.60 1.02 5.38
C LEU A 45 6.35 2.34 6.11
N THR A 46 7.36 2.90 6.78
CA THR A 46 7.25 4.17 7.50
C THR A 46 6.83 5.30 6.55
N ASN A 47 7.46 5.40 5.38
CA ASN A 47 7.11 6.44 4.41
C ASN A 47 5.68 6.28 3.88
N ARG A 48 5.27 5.05 3.55
CA ARG A 48 3.89 4.76 3.07
C ARG A 48 2.83 4.99 4.16
N ALA A 49 3.14 4.62 5.41
CA ALA A 49 2.26 4.82 6.56
C ALA A 49 2.08 6.31 6.89
N MET A 50 3.12 7.14 6.72
CA MET A 50 3.01 8.59 6.85
C MET A 50 1.97 9.16 5.87
N TYR A 51 1.97 8.75 4.59
CA TYR A 51 0.92 9.22 3.66
C TYR A 51 -0.48 8.73 4.03
N ALA A 52 -0.61 7.52 4.56
CA ALA A 52 -1.88 7.02 5.05
C ALA A 52 -2.40 7.85 6.24
N GLU A 53 -1.52 8.25 7.15
CA GLU A 53 -1.87 9.13 8.28
C GLU A 53 -2.30 10.52 7.81
N ILE A 54 -1.54 11.12 6.88
CA ILE A 54 -1.84 12.43 6.30
C ILE A 54 -3.24 12.49 5.68
N VAL A 55 -3.70 11.42 5.01
CA VAL A 55 -5.05 11.39 4.42
C VAL A 55 -6.14 11.01 5.42
N LEU A 56 -5.82 10.21 6.45
CA LEU A 56 -6.81 9.81 7.45
C LEU A 56 -7.18 10.94 8.39
N GLY A 57 -6.22 11.78 8.80
CA GLY A 57 -6.46 12.88 9.74
C GLY A 57 -7.63 13.78 9.29
N PRO A 58 -7.58 14.40 8.11
CA PRO A 58 -8.66 15.28 7.65
C PRO A 58 -10.00 14.56 7.43
N VAL A 59 -10.00 13.31 6.98
CA VAL A 59 -11.24 12.53 6.82
C VAL A 59 -11.90 12.27 8.18
N LEU A 60 -11.10 11.91 9.19
CA LEU A 60 -11.61 11.60 10.53
C LEU A 60 -12.01 12.86 11.32
N ASP A 61 -11.21 13.92 11.20
CA ASP A 61 -11.37 15.14 12.01
C ASP A 61 -12.31 16.17 11.37
N HIS A 62 -12.40 16.18 10.03
CA HIS A 62 -13.11 17.22 9.27
C HIS A 62 -14.15 16.66 8.29
N GLY A 63 -14.23 15.33 8.14
CA GLY A 63 -15.19 14.71 7.22
C GLY A 63 -14.85 14.99 5.75
N GLU A 64 -13.56 15.16 5.43
CA GLU A 64 -13.13 15.27 4.03
C GLU A 64 -13.52 14.04 3.21
N ASP A 65 -13.60 14.24 1.89
CA ASP A 65 -14.07 13.24 0.95
C ASP A 65 -13.19 11.98 0.93
N PRO A 66 -13.71 10.80 1.32
CA PRO A 66 -12.91 9.59 1.39
C PRO A 66 -12.41 9.11 0.02
N GLY A 67 -13.18 9.35 -1.04
CA GLY A 67 -12.84 8.95 -2.41
C GLY A 67 -11.62 9.71 -2.94
N TRP A 68 -11.65 11.04 -2.83
CA TRP A 68 -10.53 11.91 -3.18
C TRP A 68 -9.29 11.60 -2.36
N SER A 69 -9.45 11.39 -1.05
CA SER A 69 -8.36 10.97 -0.16
C SER A 69 -7.74 9.64 -0.57
N ALA A 70 -8.56 8.67 -1.03
CA ALA A 70 -8.07 7.39 -1.54
C ALA A 70 -7.27 7.55 -2.84
N ASP A 71 -7.76 8.36 -3.78
CA ASP A 71 -7.06 8.63 -5.05
C ASP A 71 -5.74 9.37 -4.83
N TYR A 72 -5.73 10.37 -3.94
CA TYR A 72 -4.51 11.06 -3.54
C TYR A 72 -3.51 10.09 -2.91
N LEU A 73 -3.96 9.24 -1.97
CA LEU A 73 -3.10 8.23 -1.35
C LEU A 73 -2.49 7.31 -2.41
N ARG A 74 -3.29 6.76 -3.33
CA ARG A 74 -2.78 5.90 -4.41
C ARG A 74 -1.76 6.61 -5.29
N GLY A 75 -1.96 7.89 -5.58
CA GLY A 75 -0.95 8.72 -6.24
C GLY A 75 0.38 8.74 -5.49
N ARG A 76 0.36 8.99 -4.17
CA ARG A 76 1.56 8.93 -3.32
C ARG A 76 2.17 7.52 -3.29
N LEU A 77 1.35 6.48 -3.23
CA LEU A 77 1.83 5.09 -3.20
C LEU A 77 2.51 4.68 -4.52
N ALA A 78 2.10 5.25 -5.66
CA ALA A 78 2.74 5.05 -6.95
C ALA A 78 4.13 5.72 -7.02
N GLU A 79 4.29 6.89 -6.39
CA GLU A 79 5.60 7.55 -6.24
C GLU A 79 6.53 6.84 -5.25
N HIS A 80 5.96 6.06 -4.32
CA HIS A 80 6.69 5.33 -3.28
C HIS A 80 6.41 3.82 -3.33
N PRO A 81 6.84 3.13 -4.39
CA PRO A 81 6.53 1.71 -4.60
C PRO A 81 7.05 0.83 -3.47
N ALA A 82 6.36 -0.27 -3.19
CA ALA A 82 6.70 -1.25 -2.15
C ALA A 82 7.88 -2.17 -2.55
N THR A 83 8.92 -1.59 -3.14
CA THR A 83 10.08 -2.27 -3.74
C THR A 83 11.38 -1.77 -3.14
N GLY A 84 12.53 -2.32 -3.57
CA GLY A 84 13.86 -1.92 -3.07
C GLY A 84 14.45 -2.85 -2.02
N TYR A 85 13.72 -3.90 -1.63
CA TYR A 85 14.16 -4.97 -0.73
C TYR A 85 13.70 -6.33 -1.26
N ARG A 86 14.38 -7.42 -0.89
CA ARG A 86 13.95 -8.76 -1.30
C ARG A 86 12.78 -9.24 -0.45
N HIS A 87 11.85 -9.93 -1.09
CA HIS A 87 10.64 -10.44 -0.45
C HIS A 87 10.76 -11.94 -0.15
N TRP A 88 10.12 -12.40 0.92
CA TRP A 88 9.96 -13.84 1.15
C TRP A 88 9.18 -14.46 -0.02
N GLY A 89 9.68 -15.56 -0.59
CA GLY A 89 9.03 -16.25 -1.72
C GLY A 89 9.45 -15.79 -3.12
N THR A 90 10.22 -14.71 -3.27
CA THR A 90 10.91 -14.44 -4.55
C THR A 90 12.17 -15.30 -4.61
N ALA A 91 12.21 -16.28 -5.52
CA ALA A 91 13.41 -17.08 -5.75
C ALA A 91 14.59 -16.15 -6.11
N SER A 92 15.72 -16.33 -5.42
CA SER A 92 16.97 -15.67 -5.79
C SER A 92 17.38 -16.17 -7.16
N THR A 93 17.12 -15.41 -8.22
CA THR A 93 17.69 -15.69 -9.54
C THR A 93 19.18 -15.40 -9.51
N ARG A 94 19.97 -16.33 -8.95
CA ARG A 94 21.43 -16.49 -9.14
C ARG A 94 21.90 -17.79 -8.47
N ALA A 95 21.97 -18.87 -9.26
CA ALA A 95 22.99 -19.93 -9.21
C ALA A 95 22.55 -21.09 -10.13
N GLY A 96 23.02 -21.08 -11.38
CA GLY A 96 22.73 -22.14 -12.35
C GLY A 96 23.36 -21.98 -13.73
N GLN A 97 24.16 -20.92 -13.97
CA GLN A 97 24.97 -20.77 -15.18
C GLN A 97 26.47 -20.90 -14.83
N GLN A 98 26.83 -22.05 -14.26
CA GLN A 98 28.19 -22.58 -14.23
C GLN A 98 28.09 -24.10 -14.34
N ASN A 99 27.99 -24.61 -15.57
CA ASN A 99 28.56 -25.90 -15.97
C ASN A 99 28.47 -26.03 -17.49
N GLY A 100 29.56 -25.65 -18.15
CA GLY A 100 29.73 -25.73 -19.60
C GLY A 100 31.16 -25.43 -20.03
N SER A 101 32.15 -25.95 -19.28
CA SER A 101 33.55 -25.97 -19.69
C SER A 101 34.20 -27.30 -19.26
N ALA A 102 34.08 -28.30 -20.13
CA ALA A 102 34.97 -29.47 -20.32
C ALA A 102 34.26 -30.34 -21.38
N SER A 103 34.82 -30.68 -22.55
CA SER A 103 36.21 -30.74 -23.02
C SER A 103 36.29 -30.40 -24.51
#